data_AF-A0A2A3JNY4-F1
#
_entry.id   AF-A0A2A3JNY4-F1
#
_cell.length_a   1.000
_cell.length_b   1.000
_cell.length_c   1.000
_cell.angle_alpha   90.00
_cell.angle_beta   90.00
_cell.angle_gamma   90.00
#
_symmetry.space_group_name_H-M   'P 1'
#
loop_
_entity.id
_entity.type
_entity.pdbx_description
1 polymer ?
#
loop_
_entity_poly.entity_id
_entity_poly.type
_entity_poly.pdbx_seq_one_letter_code
_entity_poly.pdbx_strand_id
1 'polypeptide(L)'
;MRDVLGFTRARACLRAFGDFADILTRHGWHGPLILPLDAQGISDDERAIARFVLTATEQDRELALAEATMLVLPAHILTLTNAAERVGLPLLCEECRARLDCPLN
;
A
#
# COMPACT_ATOMS: atom_id res chain seq x y z
N MET A 1 16.47 -14.05 -14.25
CA MET A 1 15.63 -13.19 -13.39
C MET A 1 14.11 -13.39 -13.56
N ARG A 2 13.64 -14.37 -14.35
CA ARG A 2 12.20 -14.50 -14.71
C ARG A 2 11.31 -15.32 -13.76
N ASP A 3 11.84 -15.95 -12.71
CA ASP A 3 11.07 -16.92 -11.91
C ASP A 3 11.20 -16.81 -10.38
N VAL A 4 11.66 -15.68 -9.82
CA VAL A 4 11.84 -15.61 -8.35
C VAL A 4 10.50 -15.59 -7.59
N LEU A 5 9.45 -14.99 -8.17
CA LEU A 5 8.10 -14.94 -7.58
C LEU A 5 7.17 -16.06 -8.07
N GLY A 6 7.37 -16.56 -9.29
CA GLY A 6 6.40 -17.42 -10.00
C GLY A 6 5.17 -16.63 -10.51
N PHE A 7 4.56 -17.10 -11.61
CA PHE A 7 3.49 -16.39 -12.32
C PHE A 7 2.32 -15.96 -11.43
N THR A 8 1.85 -16.85 -10.55
CA THR A 8 0.70 -16.59 -9.69
C THR A 8 0.96 -15.46 -8.70
N ARG A 9 2.13 -15.45 -8.04
CA ARG A 9 2.48 -14.38 -7.09
C ARG A 9 2.77 -13.07 -7.80
N ALA A 10 3.47 -13.09 -8.93
CA ALA A 10 3.72 -11.89 -9.73
C ALA A 10 2.41 -11.21 -10.16
N ARG A 11 1.42 -12.01 -10.60
CA ARG A 11 0.09 -11.49 -10.94
C ARG A 11 -0.67 -10.95 -9.74
N ALA A 12 -0.56 -11.60 -8.58
CA ALA A 12 -1.16 -11.11 -7.34
C ALA A 12 -0.54 -9.76 -6.92
N CYS A 13 0.79 -9.63 -6.97
CA CYS A 13 1.49 -8.37 -6.69
C CYS A 13 1.11 -7.25 -7.66
N LEU A 14 0.94 -7.54 -8.96
CA LEU A 14 0.51 -6.51 -9.91
C LEU A 14 -0.93 -6.04 -9.64
N ARG A 15 -1.85 -6.96 -9.34
CA ARG A 15 -3.23 -6.61 -8.97
C ARG A 15 -3.27 -5.77 -7.71
N ALA A 16 -2.51 -6.19 -6.71
CA ALA A 16 -2.30 -5.48 -5.47
C ALA A 16 -1.88 -4.01 -5.66
N PHE A 17 -0.86 -3.77 -6.49
CA PHE A 17 -0.42 -2.41 -6.81
C PHE A 17 -1.48 -1.62 -7.59
N GLY A 18 -2.26 -2.28 -8.45
CA GLY A 18 -3.41 -1.67 -9.12
C GLY A 18 -4.48 -1.20 -8.13
N ASP A 19 -4.89 -2.07 -7.20
CA ASP A 19 -5.86 -1.73 -6.16
C ASP A 19 -5.36 -0.59 -5.26
N PHE A 20 -4.07 -0.60 -4.92
CA PHE A 20 -3.42 0.48 -4.17
C PHE A 20 -3.45 1.81 -4.92
N ALA A 21 -3.10 1.81 -6.22
CA ALA A 21 -3.17 3.01 -7.05
C ALA A 21 -4.61 3.54 -7.19
N ASP A 22 -5.60 2.65 -7.29
CA ASP A 22 -7.02 3.02 -7.32
C ASP A 22 -7.46 3.69 -6.02
N ILE A 23 -6.99 3.19 -4.86
CA ILE A 23 -7.27 3.80 -3.55
C ILE A 23 -6.65 5.19 -3.48
N LEU A 24 -5.37 5.34 -3.84
CA LEU A 24 -4.71 6.65 -3.84
C LEU A 24 -5.42 7.65 -4.76
N THR A 25 -5.86 7.20 -5.94
CA THR A 25 -6.54 8.08 -6.89
C THR A 25 -7.92 8.52 -6.42
N ARG A 26 -8.67 7.65 -5.72
CA ARG A 26 -10.05 7.94 -5.27
C ARG A 26 -10.13 8.58 -3.90
N HIS A 27 -9.19 8.26 -3.02
CA HIS A 27 -9.24 8.57 -1.59
C HIS A 27 -8.02 9.36 -1.10
N GLY A 28 -7.07 9.64 -2.00
CA GLY A 28 -5.93 10.51 -1.74
C GLY A 28 -6.35 11.96 -1.50
N TRP A 29 -5.47 12.73 -0.85
CA TRP A 29 -5.62 14.18 -0.75
C TRP A 29 -5.69 14.84 -2.13
N HIS A 30 -4.96 14.27 -3.09
CA HIS A 30 -4.99 14.55 -4.50
C HIS A 30 -4.58 13.28 -5.28
N GLY A 31 -4.70 13.32 -6.60
CA GLY A 31 -4.09 12.29 -7.44
C GLY A 31 -2.57 12.27 -7.22
N PRO A 32 -1.95 11.08 -7.06
CA PRO A 32 -0.52 10.99 -6.82
C PRO A 32 0.26 11.53 -8.02
N LEU A 33 1.17 12.47 -7.78
CA LEU A 33 2.09 13.00 -8.77
C LEU A 33 3.25 12.02 -8.95
N ILE A 34 3.18 11.24 -10.02
CA ILE A 34 4.27 10.36 -10.45
C ILE A 34 5.06 11.06 -11.54
N LEU A 35 6.36 11.22 -11.34
CA LEU A 35 7.24 11.88 -12.30
C LEU A 35 7.58 10.92 -13.45
N PRO A 36 7.92 11.45 -14.64
CA PRO A 36 8.39 10.61 -15.73
C PRO A 36 9.73 9.95 -15.37
N LEU A 37 10.01 8.79 -15.97
CA LEU A 37 11.16 7.95 -15.63
C LEU A 37 12.54 8.62 -15.81
N ASP A 38 12.61 9.70 -16.59
CA ASP A 38 13.82 10.48 -16.86
C ASP A 38 13.98 11.70 -15.93
N ALA A 39 13.07 11.90 -14.99
CA ALA A 39 13.17 12.95 -13.99
C ALA A 39 14.42 12.76 -13.11
N GLN A 40 15.09 13.87 -12.80
CA GLN A 40 16.30 13.89 -11.96
C GLN A 40 16.00 13.81 -10.46
N GLY A 41 14.72 13.66 -10.07
CA GLY A 41 14.28 13.72 -8.69
C GLY A 41 13.06 12.83 -8.45
N ILE A 42 12.57 12.89 -7.21
CA ILE A 42 11.40 12.17 -6.73
C ILE A 42 10.39 13.18 -6.19
N SER A 43 9.11 13.02 -6.50
CA SER A 43 8.05 13.81 -5.89
C SER A 43 7.87 13.45 -4.41
N ASP A 44 7.18 14.32 -3.66
CA ASP A 44 6.84 14.01 -2.27
C ASP A 44 5.86 12.83 -2.18
N ASP A 45 4.97 12.66 -3.17
CA ASP A 45 4.04 11.53 -3.25
C ASP A 45 4.76 10.21 -3.47
N GLU A 46 5.69 10.16 -4.43
CA GLU A 46 6.52 8.98 -4.70
C GLU A 46 7.33 8.60 -3.46
N ARG A 47 7.85 9.61 -2.75
CA ARG A 47 8.58 9.41 -1.50
C ARG A 47 7.68 8.88 -0.39
N ALA A 48 6.49 9.43 -0.21
CA ALA A 48 5.51 8.97 0.79
C ALA A 48 5.05 7.53 0.49
N ILE A 49 4.78 7.19 -0.77
CA ILE A 49 4.43 5.83 -1.21
C ILE A 49 5.57 4.86 -0.88
N ALA A 50 6.81 5.21 -1.24
CA ALA A 50 7.96 4.35 -0.98
C ALA A 50 8.18 4.13 0.53
N ARG A 51 8.05 5.19 1.33
CA ARG A 51 8.17 5.11 2.79
C ARG A 51 7.07 4.27 3.41
N PHE A 52 5.82 4.46 2.99
CA PHE A 52 4.70 3.63 3.44
C PHE A 52 4.94 2.15 3.16
N VAL A 53 5.31 1.80 1.93
CA VAL A 53 5.57 0.39 1.56
C VAL A 53 6.74 -0.17 2.36
N LEU A 54 7.85 0.56 2.47
CA LEU A 54 9.04 0.12 3.21
C LEU A 54 8.72 -0.13 4.69
N THR A 55 8.14 0.84 5.36
CA THR A 55 7.79 0.76 6.79
C THR A 55 6.75 -0.32 7.06
N ALA A 56 5.81 -0.52 6.14
CA ALA A 56 4.86 -1.63 6.21
C ALA A 56 5.53 -3.00 6.04
N THR A 57 6.53 -3.14 5.16
CA THR A 57 7.31 -4.38 5.04
C THR A 57 8.18 -4.66 6.27
N GLU A 58 8.63 -3.61 6.97
CA GLU A 58 9.40 -3.71 8.22
C GLU A 58 8.51 -3.96 9.46
N GLN A 59 7.20 -4.03 9.26
CA GLN A 59 6.19 -4.19 10.32
C GLN A 59 6.18 -3.04 11.36
N ASP A 60 6.72 -1.86 10.99
CA ASP A 60 6.63 -0.66 11.81
C ASP A 60 5.26 0.02 11.58
N ARG A 61 4.26 -0.48 12.30
CA ARG A 61 2.87 -0.06 12.14
C ARG A 61 2.67 1.43 12.42
N GLU A 62 3.30 1.98 13.45
CA GLU A 62 3.08 3.38 13.82
C GLU A 62 3.63 4.32 12.75
N LEU A 63 4.84 4.03 12.27
CA LEU A 63 5.45 4.82 11.21
C LEU A 63 4.70 4.66 9.88
N ALA A 64 4.28 3.45 9.52
CA ALA A 64 3.50 3.22 8.32
C ALA A 64 2.15 3.94 8.36
N LEU A 65 1.47 3.98 9.52
CA LEU A 65 0.23 4.75 9.67
C LEU A 65 0.48 6.27 9.59
N ALA A 66 1.61 6.75 10.09
CA ALA A 66 2.01 8.15 9.93
C ALA A 66 2.21 8.50 8.44
N GLU A 67 2.94 7.67 7.69
CA GLU A 67 3.11 7.85 6.23
C GLU A 67 1.77 7.75 5.48
N ALA A 68 0.88 6.84 5.90
CA ALA A 68 -0.47 6.74 5.32
C ALA A 68 -1.30 8.03 5.45
N THR A 69 -1.10 8.83 6.51
CA THR A 69 -1.80 10.11 6.67
C THR A 69 -1.42 11.15 5.62
N MET A 70 -0.24 11.01 5.03
CA MET A 70 0.23 11.85 3.92
C MET A 70 -0.36 11.39 2.58
N LEU A 71 -0.79 10.14 2.48
CA LEU A 71 -1.27 9.53 1.25
C LEU A 71 -2.77 9.65 1.06
N VAL A 72 -3.56 9.41 2.11
CA VAL A 72 -5.02 9.36 2.04
C VAL A 72 -5.67 10.22 3.11
N LEU A 73 -6.93 10.62 2.84
CA LEU A 73 -7.76 11.28 3.85
C LEU A 73 -7.90 10.37 5.09
N PRO A 74 -7.97 10.93 6.32
CA PRO A 74 -8.04 10.14 7.54
C PRO A 74 -9.17 9.09 7.56
N ALA A 75 -10.31 9.39 6.94
CA ALA A 75 -11.45 8.49 6.82
C ALA A 75 -11.15 7.21 6.00
N HIS A 76 -10.09 7.20 5.20
CA HIS A 76 -9.71 6.12 4.30
C HIS A 76 -8.42 5.40 4.71
N ILE A 77 -7.79 5.78 5.84
CA ILE A 77 -6.60 5.09 6.36
C ILE A 77 -6.88 3.60 6.56
N LEU A 78 -8.02 3.23 7.16
CA LEU A 78 -8.38 1.81 7.34
C LEU A 78 -8.59 1.08 6.00
N THR A 79 -9.15 1.75 5.00
CA THR A 79 -9.29 1.19 3.65
C THR A 79 -7.92 0.89 3.05
N LEU A 80 -6.96 1.81 3.20
CA LEU A 80 -5.59 1.65 2.74
C LEU A 80 -4.89 0.49 3.48
N THR A 81 -4.99 0.44 4.82
CA THR A 81 -4.36 -0.60 5.65
C THR A 81 -4.93 -1.98 5.34
N ASN A 82 -6.25 -2.10 5.15
CA ASN A 82 -6.88 -3.36 4.76
C ASN A 82 -6.46 -3.82 3.37
N ALA A 83 -6.28 -2.90 2.42
CA ALA A 83 -5.73 -3.22 1.12
C ALA A 83 -4.27 -3.65 1.21
N ALA A 84 -3.45 -2.97 2.02
CA ALA A 84 -2.06 -3.32 2.27
C ALA A 84 -1.91 -4.76 2.82
N GLU A 85 -2.75 -5.17 3.76
CA GLU A 85 -2.75 -6.54 4.29
C GLU A 85 -3.01 -7.62 3.23
N ARG A 86 -3.97 -7.38 2.33
CA ARG A 86 -4.31 -8.31 1.24
C ARG A 86 -3.13 -8.57 0.30
N VAL A 87 -2.14 -7.69 0.31
CA VAL A 87 -0.98 -7.73 -0.56
C VAL A 87 0.29 -8.13 0.18
N GLY A 88 0.14 -8.55 1.45
CA GLY A 88 1.22 -9.06 2.29
C GLY A 88 2.01 -7.99 3.04
N LEU A 89 1.44 -6.80 3.22
CA LEU A 89 2.01 -5.75 4.08
C LEU A 89 1.35 -5.82 5.48
N PRO A 90 2.01 -6.42 6.47
CA PRO A 90 1.40 -6.75 7.76
C PRO A 90 1.31 -5.52 8.68
N LEU A 91 0.22 -4.76 8.56
CA LEU A 91 -0.05 -3.55 9.33
C LEU A 91 -1.15 -3.71 10.39
N LEU A 92 -1.95 -4.78 10.29
CA LEU A 92 -2.97 -5.14 11.24
C LEU A 92 -2.39 -6.05 12.33
N CYS A 93 -2.90 -5.85 13.55
CA CYS A 93 -2.69 -6.80 14.62
C CYS A 93 -3.33 -8.16 14.26
N GLU A 94 -2.88 -9.21 14.93
CA GLU A 94 -3.34 -10.59 14.71
C GLU A 94 -4.88 -10.71 14.76
N GLU A 95 -5.53 -10.06 15.72
CA GLU A 95 -6.99 -10.08 15.86
C GLU A 95 -7.70 -9.43 14.68
N CYS A 96 -7.21 -8.28 14.19
CA CYS A 96 -7.78 -7.61 13.02
C CYS A 96 -7.56 -8.42 11.75
N ARG A 97 -6.43 -9.10 11.62
CA ARG A 97 -6.14 -9.98 10.48
C ARG A 97 -7.09 -11.19 10.46
N ALA A 98 -7.33 -11.81 11.61
CA ALA A 98 -8.29 -12.90 11.75
C ALA A 98 -9.73 -12.50 11.37
N ARG A 99 -10.11 -11.23 11.61
CA ARG A 99 -11.42 -10.69 11.18
C ARG A 99 -11.53 -10.50 9.67
N LEU A 100 -10.43 -10.19 8.98
CA LEU A 100 -10.41 -10.10 7.51
C LEU A 100 -10.52 -11.46 6.83
N ASP A 101 -9.93 -12.50 7.42
CA ASP A 101 -10.02 -13.89 6.94
C ASP A 101 -11.34 -14.57 7.32
N CYS A 102 -12.28 -13.85 7.95
CA CYS A 102 -13.58 -14.40 8.31
C CYS A 102 -14.41 -14.67 7.05
N PRO A 103 -14.86 -15.91 6.78
CA PRO A 103 -15.58 -16.29 5.57
C PRO A 103 -17.01 -15.70 5.46
N LEU A 104 -17.40 -14.83 6.39
CA LEU A 104 -18.69 -14.13 6.41
C LEU A 104 -18.61 -12.66 5.93
N ASN A 105 -17.43 -12.17 5.54
CA ASN A 105 -17.20 -10.88 4.87
C ASN A 105 -17.01 -11.06 3.36
#